data_AF-W2TGR5-F1
#
_entry.id   AF-W2TGR5-F1
#
_cell.length_a   1.000
_cell.length_b   1.000
_cell.length_c   1.000
_cell.angle_alpha   90.00
_cell.angle_beta   90.00
_cell.angle_gamma   90.00
#
_symmetry.space_group_name_H-M   'P 1'
#
loop_
_entity.id
_entity.type
_entity.pdbx_description
1 polymer ?
#
loop_
_entity_poly.entity_id
_entity_poly.type
_entity_poly.pdbx_seq_one_letter_code
_entity_poly.pdbx_strand_id
1 'polypeptide(L)'
;MTGGSCGEVVRSILRSHCDGSETDIDYVELFLDFENAVPRDDERYLFDLSEKIINQCTEVLSDVKSYGKGATEEIRQSLQNPHDLSLRDVTVNVVEDCVARIRCYFELSLRIEKLVPELLWDLCSGPLPPEDQLDRKQSLARQFARLIDFILDFDAVKMCTPALQNDFSHYRRSIGLGLLGTTATVCRYMVESPDVSSRMTETTRLFCVRVMVGCLILYDHIDDNGAFVRESPINLRAVVNVVREQTQPPQTDALLNAIRYTSKHFSQPTTPKSIRAILA
;
A
#
# COMPACT_ATOMS: atom_id res chain seq x y z
N MET A 1 2.75 -44.87 -2.66
CA MET A 1 1.84 -43.82 -2.18
C MET A 1 1.45 -44.11 -0.75
N THR A 2 2.15 -43.49 0.20
CA THR A 2 1.60 -43.06 1.50
C THR A 2 2.53 -41.92 1.90
N GLY A 3 2.14 -40.69 1.55
CA GLY A 3 2.89 -39.51 1.91
C GLY A 3 2.84 -39.32 3.41
N GLY A 4 4.00 -39.37 4.06
CA GLY A 4 4.15 -38.78 5.37
C GLY A 4 3.92 -37.29 5.23
N SER A 5 2.75 -36.82 5.67
CA SER A 5 2.40 -35.41 5.67
C SER A 5 3.47 -34.64 6.46
N CYS A 6 3.74 -33.38 6.10
CA CYS A 6 4.51 -32.45 6.93
C CYS A 6 4.02 -32.44 8.40
N GLY A 7 2.74 -32.78 8.61
CA GLY A 7 2.14 -33.01 9.92
C GLY A 7 2.65 -34.22 10.71
N GLU A 8 3.34 -35.20 10.11
CA GLU A 8 4.02 -36.31 10.80
C GLU A 8 5.42 -35.95 11.27
N VAL A 9 6.16 -35.15 10.50
CA VAL A 9 7.46 -34.59 10.90
C VAL A 9 7.27 -33.64 12.08
N VAL A 10 6.28 -32.74 11.99
CA VAL A 10 5.91 -31.87 13.11
C VAL A 10 5.35 -32.68 14.29
N ARG A 11 4.63 -33.80 14.04
CA ARG A 11 4.19 -34.71 15.12
C ARG A 11 5.35 -35.43 15.79
N SER A 12 6.39 -35.79 15.05
CA SER A 12 7.60 -36.42 15.58
C SER A 12 8.36 -35.46 16.50
N ILE A 13 8.51 -34.21 16.05
CA ILE A 13 9.15 -33.13 16.82
C ILE A 13 8.33 -32.77 18.07
N LEU A 14 6.99 -32.78 18.01
CA LEU A 14 6.11 -32.44 19.13
C LEU A 14 5.80 -33.62 20.08
N ARG A 15 5.79 -34.87 19.61
CA ARG A 15 5.53 -36.05 20.46
C ARG A 15 6.68 -36.38 21.40
N SER A 16 7.91 -35.95 21.11
CA SER A 16 9.06 -36.08 22.00
C SER A 16 8.88 -35.38 23.36
N HIS A 17 7.90 -34.49 23.49
CA HIS A 17 7.69 -33.68 24.70
C HIS A 17 6.51 -34.12 25.58
N CYS A 18 5.69 -35.12 25.19
CA CYS A 18 4.38 -35.32 25.85
C CYS A 18 4.01 -36.75 26.28
N ASP A 19 4.84 -37.79 26.15
CA ASP A 19 4.52 -39.07 26.80
C ASP A 19 5.78 -39.71 27.38
N GLY A 20 5.83 -39.80 28.70
CA GLY A 20 6.91 -40.38 29.49
C GLY A 20 7.00 -41.91 29.40
N SER A 21 6.82 -42.49 28.22
CA SER A 21 7.11 -43.90 27.95
C SER A 21 8.42 -44.02 27.19
N GLU A 22 9.46 -44.46 27.89
CA GLU A 22 10.75 -44.87 27.36
C GLU A 22 10.56 -45.91 26.26
N THR A 23 10.68 -45.47 25.01
CA THR A 23 11.11 -46.31 23.90
C THR A 23 12.27 -45.56 23.29
N ASP A 24 13.43 -46.23 23.12
CA ASP A 24 14.60 -45.70 22.42
C ASP A 24 14.18 -45.32 21.00
N ILE A 25 13.69 -44.09 20.84
CA ILE A 25 13.59 -43.42 19.56
C ILE A 25 15.03 -43.04 19.26
N ASP A 26 15.60 -43.66 18.24
CA ASP A 26 16.91 -43.29 17.71
C ASP A 26 16.81 -41.83 17.25
N TYR A 27 17.15 -40.90 18.15
CA TYR A 27 17.17 -39.48 17.83
C TYR A 27 18.28 -39.33 16.81
N VAL A 28 17.90 -39.07 15.56
CA VAL A 28 18.86 -38.56 14.58
C VAL A 28 19.28 -37.19 15.12
N GLU A 29 20.46 -37.13 15.73
CA GLU A 29 21.11 -35.89 16.16
C GLU A 29 21.52 -35.10 14.91
N LEU A 30 20.53 -34.42 14.31
CA LEU A 30 20.75 -33.51 13.20
C LEU A 30 21.39 -32.22 13.73
N PHE A 31 22.66 -32.01 13.40
CA PHE A 31 23.39 -30.78 13.72
C PHE A 31 23.31 -29.80 12.56
N LEU A 32 22.84 -28.57 12.81
CA LEU A 32 22.85 -27.49 11.81
C LEU A 32 23.91 -26.44 12.17
N ASP A 33 24.92 -26.28 11.32
CA ASP A 33 26.00 -25.32 11.52
C ASP A 33 25.61 -23.92 11.01
N PHE A 34 24.98 -23.12 11.87
CA PHE A 34 24.60 -21.75 11.52
C PHE A 34 25.76 -20.74 11.50
N GLU A 35 26.97 -21.13 11.92
CA GLU A 35 28.11 -20.22 12.03
C GLU A 35 29.09 -20.38 10.86
N ASN A 36 29.45 -21.63 10.53
CA ASN A 36 30.57 -21.92 9.63
C ASN A 36 30.20 -22.73 8.39
N ALA A 37 28.92 -23.08 8.19
CA ALA A 37 28.48 -23.78 6.99
C ALA A 37 28.87 -23.01 5.71
N VAL A 38 29.58 -23.70 4.81
CA VAL A 38 30.00 -23.22 3.49
C VAL A 38 29.25 -23.98 2.40
N PRO A 39 28.90 -23.33 1.28
CA PRO A 39 28.13 -23.97 0.22
C PRO A 39 28.94 -25.03 -0.50
N ARG A 40 28.34 -26.20 -0.69
CA ARG A 40 28.83 -27.21 -1.64
C ARG A 40 28.56 -26.77 -3.08
N ASP A 41 29.20 -27.44 -4.04
CA ASP A 41 29.05 -27.13 -5.47
C ASP A 41 27.59 -27.18 -5.94
N ASP A 42 26.80 -28.12 -5.40
CA ASP A 42 25.38 -28.28 -5.71
C ASP A 42 24.46 -27.29 -4.99
N GLU A 43 24.94 -26.59 -3.96
CA GLU A 43 24.22 -25.51 -3.27
C GLU A 43 24.54 -24.13 -3.86
N ARG A 44 25.68 -24.01 -4.56
CA ARG A 44 26.33 -22.73 -4.84
C ARG A 44 25.43 -21.71 -5.51
N TYR A 45 24.67 -22.13 -6.51
CA TYR A 45 23.78 -21.24 -7.25
C TYR A 45 22.69 -20.62 -6.36
N LEU A 46 21.97 -21.47 -5.61
CA LEU A 46 20.87 -21.02 -4.76
C LEU A 46 21.40 -20.28 -3.52
N PHE A 47 22.58 -20.67 -3.02
CA PHE A 47 23.29 -19.95 -1.97
C PHE A 47 23.64 -18.53 -2.40
N ASP A 48 24.27 -18.35 -3.57
CA ASP A 48 24.68 -17.03 -4.08
C ASP A 48 23.47 -16.14 -4.38
N LEU A 49 22.35 -16.71 -4.84
CA LEU A 49 21.09 -15.99 -5.01
C LEU A 49 20.52 -15.55 -3.65
N SER A 50 20.51 -16.44 -2.66
CA SER A 50 20.05 -16.16 -1.30
C SER A 50 20.89 -15.07 -0.64
N GLU A 51 22.22 -15.13 -0.79
CA GLU A 51 23.14 -14.17 -0.15
C GLU A 51 22.89 -12.74 -0.67
N LYS A 52 22.62 -12.58 -1.97
CA LYS A 52 22.26 -11.28 -2.54
C LYS A 52 20.99 -10.70 -1.93
N ILE A 53 19.97 -11.54 -1.71
CA ILE A 53 18.71 -11.13 -1.10
C ILE A 53 18.91 -10.82 0.38
N ILE A 54 19.66 -11.64 1.12
CA ILE A 54 19.92 -11.43 2.55
C ILE A 54 20.76 -10.17 2.81
N ASN A 55 21.70 -9.83 1.93
CA ASN A 55 22.41 -8.56 2.02
C ASN A 55 21.43 -7.37 1.90
N GLN A 56 20.46 -7.44 0.99
CA GLN A 56 19.39 -6.44 0.89
C GLN A 56 18.46 -6.43 2.11
N CYS A 57 18.19 -7.60 2.71
CA CYS A 57 17.46 -7.69 3.98
C CYS A 57 18.16 -6.89 5.08
N THR A 58 19.48 -6.95 5.17
CA THR A 58 20.26 -6.19 6.16
C THR A 58 20.13 -4.67 5.96
N GLU A 59 20.22 -4.21 4.71
CA GLU A 59 20.02 -2.80 4.36
C GLU A 59 18.60 -2.32 4.69
N VAL A 60 17.59 -3.09 4.30
CA VAL A 60 16.17 -2.78 4.57
C VAL A 60 15.87 -2.79 6.07
N LEU A 61 16.45 -3.72 6.83
CA LEU A 61 16.27 -3.78 8.28
C LEU A 61 16.85 -2.53 8.96
N SER A 62 18.01 -2.05 8.50
CA SER A 62 18.58 -0.80 8.99
C SER A 62 17.68 0.40 8.63
N ASP A 63 17.17 0.44 7.40
CA ASP A 63 16.32 1.54 6.92
C ASP A 63 14.98 1.61 7.67
N VAL A 64 14.30 0.48 7.89
CA VAL A 64 13.04 0.47 8.63
C VAL A 64 13.25 0.85 10.10
N LYS A 65 14.38 0.45 10.72
CA LYS A 65 14.77 0.87 12.08
C LYS A 65 15.02 2.39 12.16
N SER A 66 15.46 3.02 11.08
CA SER A 66 15.63 4.49 10.99
C SER A 66 14.41 5.24 10.47
N TYR A 67 13.26 4.58 10.24
CA TYR A 67 12.06 5.24 9.71
C TYR A 67 11.50 6.33 10.64
N GLY A 68 11.66 6.14 11.96
CA GLY A 68 11.29 7.15 12.96
C GLY A 68 9.81 7.53 12.88
N LYS A 69 9.53 8.84 12.84
CA LYS A 69 8.17 9.39 12.78
C LYS A 69 7.62 9.53 11.35
N GLY A 70 8.39 9.17 10.32
CA GLY A 70 8.00 9.39 8.93
C GLY A 70 7.63 10.85 8.65
N ALA A 71 6.57 11.07 7.87
CA ALA A 71 6.08 12.39 7.49
C ALA A 71 5.05 12.99 8.47
N THR A 72 4.95 12.45 9.69
CA THR A 72 3.86 12.79 10.64
C THR A 72 3.78 14.29 10.94
N GLU A 73 4.93 14.96 11.12
CA GLU A 73 4.96 16.36 11.51
C GLU A 73 4.59 17.28 10.34
N GLU A 74 5.10 16.99 9.15
CA GLU A 74 4.80 17.70 7.92
C GLU A 74 3.32 17.58 7.57
N ILE A 75 2.75 16.37 7.67
CA ILE A 75 1.31 16.14 7.48
C ILE A 75 0.51 16.96 8.50
N ARG A 76 0.89 16.90 9.78
CA ARG A 76 0.19 17.63 10.85
C ARG A 76 0.20 19.14 10.60
N GLN A 77 1.35 19.70 10.22
CA GLN A 77 1.47 21.14 9.95
C GLN A 77 0.65 21.56 8.73
N SER A 78 0.65 20.76 7.66
CA SER A 78 -0.12 21.01 6.44
C SER A 78 -1.62 20.99 6.70
N LEU A 79 -2.10 20.02 7.50
CA LEU A 79 -3.51 19.97 7.92
C LEU A 79 -3.92 21.17 8.80
N GLN A 80 -3.01 21.69 9.62
CA GLN A 80 -3.27 22.88 10.44
C GLN A 80 -3.26 24.18 9.64
N ASN A 81 -2.54 24.23 8.52
CA ASN A 81 -2.37 25.42 7.69
C ASN A 81 -2.78 25.12 6.24
N PRO A 82 -4.07 24.80 6.00
CA PRO A 82 -4.51 24.33 4.69
C PRO A 82 -4.38 25.37 3.58
N HIS A 83 -4.26 26.66 3.90
CA HIS A 83 -4.08 27.72 2.91
C HIS A 83 -2.62 27.88 2.44
N ASP A 84 -1.66 27.21 3.10
CA ASP A 84 -0.24 27.29 2.77
C ASP A 84 0.13 26.25 1.71
N LEU A 85 0.16 26.68 0.45
CA LEU A 85 0.53 25.83 -0.68
C LEU A 85 1.99 25.38 -0.62
N SER A 86 2.89 26.21 -0.09
CA SER A 86 4.31 25.87 0.00
C SER A 86 4.55 24.72 0.98
N LEU A 87 3.83 24.75 2.11
CA LEU A 87 3.85 23.70 3.10
C LEU A 87 3.27 22.39 2.55
N ARG A 88 2.18 22.47 1.77
CA ARG A 88 1.61 21.30 1.08
C ARG A 88 2.61 20.64 0.14
N ASP A 89 3.31 21.42 -0.68
CA ASP A 89 4.31 20.90 -1.61
C ASP A 89 5.45 20.20 -0.86
N VAL A 90 5.93 20.79 0.25
CA VAL A 90 6.92 20.15 1.12
C VAL A 90 6.40 18.84 1.71
N THR A 91 5.17 18.82 2.25
CA THR A 91 4.55 17.61 2.78
C THR A 91 4.46 16.51 1.73
N VAL A 92 4.05 16.85 0.50
CA VAL A 92 3.95 15.87 -0.59
C VAL A 92 5.32 15.23 -0.87
N ASN A 93 6.38 16.04 -1.01
CA ASN A 93 7.71 15.52 -1.27
C ASN A 93 8.19 14.58 -0.15
N VAL A 94 8.01 14.95 1.12
CA VAL A 94 8.43 14.12 2.26
C VAL A 94 7.62 12.81 2.32
N VAL A 95 6.32 12.86 2.02
CA VAL A 95 5.47 11.66 1.95
C VAL A 95 5.90 10.76 0.78
N GLU A 96 6.24 11.33 -0.38
CA GLU A 96 6.74 10.58 -1.52
C GLU A 96 8.05 9.84 -1.21
N ASP A 97 9.00 10.50 -0.55
CA ASP A 97 10.24 9.88 -0.08
C ASP A 97 9.98 8.74 0.90
N CYS A 98 9.05 8.94 1.84
CA CYS A 98 8.63 7.89 2.78
C CYS A 98 8.01 6.69 2.06
N VAL A 99 7.15 6.93 1.08
CA VAL A 99 6.51 5.87 0.29
C VAL A 99 7.50 5.14 -0.62
N ALA A 100 8.52 5.83 -1.13
CA ALA A 100 9.60 5.20 -1.88
C ALA A 100 10.33 4.14 -1.03
N ARG A 101 10.58 4.44 0.25
CA ARG A 101 11.15 3.46 1.20
C ARG A 101 10.20 2.27 1.44
N ILE A 102 8.93 2.54 1.71
CA ILE A 102 7.90 1.48 1.89
C ILE A 102 7.82 0.58 0.65
N ARG A 103 7.91 1.16 -0.55
CA ARG A 103 7.97 0.43 -1.81
C ARG A 103 9.20 -0.48 -1.88
N CYS A 104 10.39 -0.02 -1.48
CA CYS A 104 11.58 -0.87 -1.42
C CYS A 104 11.38 -2.08 -0.49
N TYR A 105 10.73 -1.90 0.66
CA TYR A 105 10.43 -3.00 1.58
C TYR A 105 9.51 -4.04 0.93
N PHE A 106 8.46 -3.58 0.23
CA PHE A 106 7.53 -4.44 -0.48
C PHE A 106 8.20 -5.17 -1.66
N GLU A 107 9.03 -4.48 -2.44
CA GLU A 107 9.76 -5.11 -3.55
C GLU A 107 10.73 -6.19 -3.05
N LEU A 108 11.36 -6.00 -1.88
CA LEU A 108 12.14 -7.04 -1.23
C LEU A 108 11.27 -8.23 -0.82
N SER A 109 10.08 -8.02 -0.24
CA SER A 109 9.19 -9.11 0.14
C SER A 109 8.79 -9.98 -1.06
N LEU A 110 8.60 -9.38 -2.24
CA LEU A 110 8.35 -10.13 -3.48
C LEU A 110 9.54 -10.98 -3.95
N ARG A 111 10.78 -10.57 -3.63
CA ARG A 111 11.97 -11.38 -3.92
C ARG A 111 12.11 -12.54 -2.96
N ILE A 112 11.84 -12.30 -1.67
CA ILE A 112 11.80 -13.35 -0.63
C ILE A 112 10.72 -14.39 -0.97
N GLU A 113 9.53 -13.95 -1.36
CA GLU A 113 8.41 -14.83 -1.76
C GLU A 113 8.81 -15.81 -2.88
N LYS A 114 9.64 -15.35 -3.84
CA LYS A 114 10.15 -16.20 -4.91
C LYS A 114 11.28 -17.13 -4.48
N LEU A 115 12.08 -16.72 -3.50
CA LEU A 115 13.23 -17.49 -3.02
C LEU A 115 12.81 -18.65 -2.10
N VAL A 116 11.81 -18.42 -1.24
CA VAL A 116 11.40 -19.39 -0.22
C VAL A 116 11.02 -20.76 -0.80
N PRO A 117 10.22 -20.88 -1.87
CA PRO A 117 9.92 -22.18 -2.47
C PRO A 117 11.15 -22.94 -2.97
N GLU A 118 12.14 -22.25 -3.54
CA GLU A 118 13.37 -22.87 -4.03
C GLU A 118 14.22 -23.41 -2.86
N LEU A 119 14.34 -22.65 -1.77
CA LEU A 119 15.00 -23.11 -0.55
C LEU A 119 14.29 -24.31 0.07
N LEU A 120 12.96 -24.25 0.19
CA LEU A 120 12.17 -25.35 0.77
C LEU A 120 12.20 -26.61 -0.11
N TRP A 121 12.30 -26.45 -1.43
CA TRP A 121 12.46 -27.58 -2.33
C TRP A 121 13.77 -28.32 -2.06
N ASP A 122 14.89 -27.60 -2.02
CA ASP A 122 16.22 -28.19 -1.81
C ASP A 122 16.43 -28.73 -0.39
N LEU A 123 15.70 -28.20 0.60
CA LEU A 123 15.80 -28.59 2.01
C LEU A 123 14.84 -29.73 2.40
N CYS A 124 13.67 -29.83 1.78
CA CYS A 124 12.63 -30.77 2.21
C CYS A 124 11.97 -31.60 1.10
N SER A 125 12.25 -31.34 -0.18
CA SER A 125 11.58 -31.99 -1.32
C SER A 125 12.53 -32.61 -2.35
N GLY A 126 13.84 -32.63 -2.06
CA GLY A 126 14.83 -33.35 -2.83
C GLY A 126 14.73 -34.89 -2.73
N PRO A 127 15.65 -35.62 -3.39
CA PRO A 127 15.55 -37.08 -3.53
C PRO A 127 15.92 -37.88 -2.27
N LEU A 128 16.47 -37.21 -1.24
CA LEU A 128 16.90 -37.82 0.02
C LEU A 128 15.83 -37.65 1.11
N PRO A 129 15.80 -38.52 2.14
CA PRO A 129 15.04 -38.27 3.35
C PRO A 129 15.33 -36.87 3.94
N PRO A 130 14.34 -36.17 4.55
CA PRO A 130 14.50 -34.80 5.03
C PRO A 130 15.70 -34.58 5.96
N GLU A 131 15.98 -35.53 6.85
CA GLU A 131 17.12 -35.52 7.77
C GLU A 131 18.47 -35.48 7.03
N ASP A 132 18.67 -36.38 6.06
CA ASP A 132 19.87 -36.42 5.23
C ASP A 132 19.98 -35.19 4.31
N GLN A 133 18.83 -34.66 3.91
CA GLN A 133 18.75 -33.49 3.05
C GLN A 133 19.21 -32.24 3.81
N LEU A 134 18.74 -32.06 5.04
CA LEU A 134 19.19 -30.99 5.93
C LEU A 134 20.67 -31.14 6.32
N ASP A 135 21.13 -32.36 6.60
CA ASP A 135 22.55 -32.60 6.93
C ASP A 135 23.49 -32.29 5.75
N ARG A 136 23.02 -32.56 4.52
CA ARG A 136 23.79 -32.25 3.31
C ARG A 136 23.73 -30.78 2.93
N LYS A 137 22.59 -30.12 3.13
CA LYS A 137 22.28 -28.75 2.65
C LYS A 137 22.42 -27.68 3.75
N GLN A 138 23.47 -27.81 4.56
CA GLN A 138 23.76 -26.96 5.73
C GLN A 138 23.79 -25.46 5.39
N SER A 139 24.41 -25.10 4.26
CA SER A 139 24.55 -23.70 3.87
C SER A 139 23.20 -23.10 3.50
N LEU A 140 22.35 -23.84 2.80
CA LEU A 140 21.00 -23.40 2.46
C LEU A 140 20.07 -23.37 3.68
N ALA A 141 20.23 -24.32 4.62
CA ALA A 141 19.50 -24.33 5.89
C ALA A 141 19.82 -23.05 6.70
N ARG A 142 21.09 -22.65 6.71
CA ARG A 142 21.53 -21.37 7.28
C ARG A 142 20.91 -20.16 6.60
N GLN A 143 20.83 -20.13 5.26
CA GLN A 143 20.18 -19.04 4.53
C GLN A 143 18.70 -18.93 4.90
N PHE A 144 18.01 -20.06 5.00
CA PHE A 144 16.61 -20.09 5.40
C PHE A 144 16.41 -19.56 6.82
N ALA A 145 17.27 -19.95 7.77
CA ALA A 145 17.24 -19.42 9.13
C ALA A 145 17.48 -17.90 9.18
N ARG A 146 18.47 -17.38 8.43
CA ARG A 146 18.74 -15.93 8.32
C ARG A 146 17.55 -15.15 7.74
N LEU A 147 16.80 -15.74 6.80
CA LEU A 147 15.58 -15.11 6.27
C LEU A 147 14.49 -15.05 7.34
N ILE A 148 14.27 -16.13 8.10
CA ILE A 148 13.28 -16.14 9.19
C ILE A 148 13.64 -15.10 10.26
N ASP A 149 14.92 -15.05 10.66
CA ASP A 149 15.44 -14.05 11.59
C ASP A 149 15.11 -12.63 11.11
N PHE A 150 15.48 -12.29 9.89
CA PHE A 150 15.13 -11.00 9.28
C PHE A 150 13.62 -10.73 9.28
N ILE A 151 12.79 -11.70 8.88
CA ILE A 151 11.33 -11.53 8.78
C ILE A 151 10.75 -11.14 10.14
N LEU A 152 11.13 -11.86 11.20
CA LEU A 152 10.66 -11.59 12.56
C LEU A 152 11.15 -10.23 13.07
N ASP A 153 12.41 -9.90 12.81
CA ASP A 153 13.01 -8.63 13.22
C ASP A 153 12.37 -7.44 12.49
N PHE A 154 12.14 -7.58 11.18
CA PHE A 154 11.46 -6.58 10.37
C PHE A 154 10.02 -6.37 10.83
N ASP A 155 9.25 -7.44 11.05
CA ASP A 155 7.86 -7.33 11.50
C ASP A 155 7.77 -6.74 12.92
N ALA A 156 8.71 -7.05 13.81
CA ALA A 156 8.77 -6.42 15.13
C ALA A 156 8.94 -4.90 15.02
N VAL A 157 9.88 -4.43 14.20
CA VAL A 157 10.09 -2.99 13.98
C VAL A 157 8.88 -2.34 13.31
N LYS A 158 8.30 -2.99 12.29
CA LYS A 158 7.12 -2.52 11.57
C LYS A 158 5.90 -2.40 12.49
N MET A 159 5.65 -3.40 13.36
CA MET A 159 4.57 -3.34 14.34
C MET A 159 4.71 -2.16 15.30
N CYS A 160 5.94 -1.79 15.65
CA CYS A 160 6.24 -0.63 16.50
C CYS A 160 6.34 0.71 15.75
N THR A 161 6.12 0.73 14.43
CA THR A 161 6.29 1.93 13.59
C THR A 161 4.98 2.30 12.87
N PRO A 162 3.98 2.87 13.57
CA PRO A 162 2.66 3.19 12.98
C PRO A 162 2.73 4.23 11.84
N ALA A 163 3.78 5.05 11.80
CA ALA A 163 3.99 6.05 10.74
C ALA A 163 4.00 5.43 9.33
N LEU A 164 4.51 4.21 9.17
CA LEU A 164 4.52 3.49 7.88
C LEU A 164 3.11 3.40 7.26
N GLN A 165 2.12 3.04 8.07
CA GLN A 165 0.73 2.91 7.60
C GLN A 165 0.08 4.26 7.36
N ASN A 166 0.36 5.24 8.24
CA ASN A 166 -0.22 6.57 8.16
C ASN A 166 0.26 7.32 6.91
N ASP A 167 1.58 7.31 6.65
CA ASP A 167 2.18 7.98 5.50
C ASP A 167 1.67 7.38 4.18
N PHE A 168 1.64 6.06 4.07
CA PHE A 168 1.11 5.38 2.89
C PHE A 168 -0.40 5.64 2.70
N SER A 169 -1.17 5.70 3.79
CA SER A 169 -2.59 6.05 3.73
C SER A 169 -2.80 7.50 3.28
N HIS A 170 -1.97 8.43 3.75
CA HIS A 170 -2.00 9.83 3.34
C HIS A 170 -1.65 10.00 1.86
N TYR A 171 -0.61 9.31 1.40
CA TYR A 171 -0.22 9.27 -0.01
C TYR A 171 -1.37 8.76 -0.91
N ARG A 172 -1.97 7.63 -0.55
CA ARG A 172 -3.09 7.05 -1.31
C ARG A 172 -4.30 7.99 -1.37
N ARG A 173 -4.60 8.69 -0.26
CA ARG A 173 -5.66 9.71 -0.23
C ARG A 173 -5.34 10.85 -1.19
N SER A 174 -4.10 11.34 -1.16
CA SER A 174 -3.63 12.44 -2.01
C SER A 174 -3.73 12.10 -3.49
N ILE A 175 -3.33 10.88 -3.90
CA ILE A 175 -3.53 10.39 -5.28
C ILE A 175 -5.01 10.36 -5.65
N GLY A 176 -5.86 9.80 -4.77
CA GLY A 176 -7.30 9.71 -5.02
C GLY A 176 -7.94 11.08 -5.25
N LEU A 177 -7.57 12.07 -4.43
CA LEU A 177 -8.00 13.45 -4.57
C LEU A 177 -7.52 14.08 -5.88
N GLY A 178 -6.27 13.86 -6.26
CA GLY A 178 -5.71 14.31 -7.54
C GLY A 178 -6.44 13.74 -8.75
N LEU A 179 -6.81 12.45 -8.71
CA LEU A 179 -7.60 11.79 -9.75
C LEU A 179 -9.01 12.39 -9.87
N LEU A 180 -9.68 12.63 -8.75
CA LEU A 180 -11.02 13.25 -8.74
C LEU A 180 -10.97 14.67 -9.30
N GLY A 181 -9.99 15.48 -8.89
CA GLY A 181 -9.80 16.83 -9.42
C GLY A 181 -9.51 16.86 -10.92
N THR A 182 -8.65 15.95 -11.38
CA THR A 182 -8.33 15.81 -12.82
C THR A 182 -9.56 15.36 -13.60
N THR A 183 -10.30 14.38 -13.11
CA THR A 183 -11.52 13.86 -13.78
C THR A 183 -12.59 14.94 -13.89
N ALA A 184 -12.81 15.73 -12.83
CA ALA A 184 -13.72 16.86 -12.87
C ALA A 184 -13.29 17.91 -13.91
N THR A 185 -11.99 18.22 -13.98
CA THR A 185 -11.42 19.17 -14.95
C THR A 185 -11.57 18.69 -16.39
N VAL A 186 -11.29 17.41 -16.66
CA VAL A 186 -11.44 16.81 -17.99
C VAL A 186 -12.91 16.80 -18.40
N CYS A 187 -13.82 16.36 -17.52
CA CYS A 187 -15.25 16.36 -17.80
C CYS A 187 -15.77 17.77 -18.10
N ARG A 188 -15.28 18.78 -17.37
CA ARG A 188 -15.59 20.18 -17.66
C ARG A 188 -15.10 20.60 -19.05
N TYR A 189 -13.83 20.36 -19.36
CA TYR A 189 -13.24 20.70 -20.65
C TYR A 189 -13.98 20.04 -21.83
N MET A 190 -14.35 18.77 -21.69
CA MET A 190 -15.09 18.02 -22.71
C MET A 190 -16.43 18.66 -23.05
N VAL A 191 -17.09 19.29 -22.07
CA VAL A 191 -18.42 19.88 -22.22
C VAL A 191 -18.34 21.34 -22.64
N GLU A 192 -17.38 22.11 -22.11
CA GLU A 192 -17.21 23.54 -22.40
C GLU A 192 -16.52 23.80 -23.75
N SER A 193 -15.63 22.92 -24.21
CA SER A 193 -14.92 23.09 -25.49
C SER A 193 -15.85 22.82 -26.68
N PRO A 194 -16.15 23.81 -27.55
CA PRO A 194 -17.05 23.61 -28.69
C PRO A 194 -16.55 22.52 -29.66
N ASP A 195 -15.25 22.46 -29.89
CA ASP A 195 -14.62 21.48 -30.78
C ASP A 195 -14.74 20.04 -30.26
N VAL A 196 -14.68 19.86 -28.93
CA VAL A 196 -14.83 18.54 -28.31
C VAL A 196 -16.30 18.19 -28.15
N SER A 197 -17.10 19.13 -27.64
CA SER A 197 -18.52 18.96 -27.36
C SER A 197 -19.33 18.65 -28.63
N SER A 198 -18.98 19.26 -29.77
CA SER A 198 -19.63 18.98 -31.07
C SER A 198 -19.41 17.54 -31.57
N ARG A 199 -18.38 16.85 -31.06
CA ARG A 199 -18.07 15.44 -31.38
C ARG A 199 -18.76 14.46 -30.43
N MET A 200 -19.54 14.95 -29.47
CA MET A 200 -20.16 14.15 -28.42
C MET A 200 -21.67 14.07 -28.63
N THR A 201 -22.25 12.93 -28.23
CA THR A 201 -23.70 12.81 -28.12
C THR A 201 -24.20 13.57 -26.88
N GLU A 202 -25.47 13.96 -26.89
CA GLU A 202 -26.12 14.55 -25.73
C GLU A 202 -26.01 13.64 -24.49
N THR A 203 -26.20 12.33 -24.65
CA THR A 203 -26.05 11.35 -23.57
C THR A 203 -24.66 11.39 -22.94
N THR A 204 -23.61 11.46 -23.76
CA THR A 204 -22.22 11.54 -23.29
C THR A 204 -21.95 12.87 -22.59
N ARG A 205 -22.47 13.99 -23.12
CA ARG A 205 -22.36 15.30 -22.49
C ARG A 205 -22.98 15.31 -21.09
N LEU A 206 -24.21 14.80 -20.97
CA LEU A 206 -24.91 14.67 -19.69
C LEU A 206 -24.25 13.67 -18.74
N PHE A 207 -23.56 12.65 -19.26
CA PHE A 207 -22.72 11.76 -18.46
C PHE A 207 -21.52 12.52 -17.87
N CYS A 208 -20.79 13.30 -18.66
CA CYS A 208 -19.66 14.11 -18.18
C CYS A 208 -20.08 15.11 -17.10
N VAL A 209 -21.24 15.77 -17.25
CA VAL A 209 -21.77 16.67 -16.21
C VAL A 209 -22.04 15.91 -14.90
N ARG A 210 -22.66 14.73 -14.97
CA ARG A 210 -22.92 13.87 -13.79
C ARG A 210 -21.63 13.41 -13.12
N VAL A 211 -20.64 12.98 -13.91
CA VAL A 211 -19.32 12.57 -13.39
C VAL A 211 -18.63 13.73 -12.70
N MET A 212 -18.62 14.92 -13.31
CA MET A 212 -18.02 16.12 -12.72
C MET A 212 -18.64 16.46 -11.36
N VAL A 213 -19.97 16.45 -11.25
CA VAL A 213 -20.68 16.67 -9.98
C VAL A 213 -20.35 15.57 -8.96
N GLY A 214 -20.34 14.31 -9.39
CA GLY A 214 -19.95 13.18 -8.55
C GLY A 214 -18.52 13.32 -8.00
N CYS A 215 -17.56 13.72 -8.83
CA CYS A 215 -16.18 13.95 -8.42
C CYS A 215 -16.06 15.09 -7.40
N LEU A 216 -16.82 16.18 -7.56
CA LEU A 216 -16.86 17.27 -6.58
C LEU A 216 -17.35 16.77 -5.21
N ILE A 217 -18.45 16.00 -5.19
CA ILE A 217 -19.01 15.46 -3.94
C ILE A 217 -18.03 14.47 -3.30
N LEU A 218 -17.47 13.54 -4.07
CA LEU A 218 -16.49 12.57 -3.55
C LEU A 218 -15.24 13.27 -3.01
N TYR A 219 -14.73 14.27 -3.72
CA TYR A 219 -13.59 15.07 -3.26
C TYR A 219 -13.92 15.74 -1.92
N ASP A 220 -15.11 16.32 -1.80
CA ASP A 220 -15.55 16.97 -0.57
C ASP A 220 -15.64 16.02 0.64
N HIS A 221 -15.92 14.74 0.42
CA HIS A 221 -15.94 13.76 1.51
C HIS A 221 -14.55 13.28 1.93
N ILE A 222 -13.63 13.20 0.97
CA ILE A 222 -12.29 12.62 1.16
C ILE A 222 -11.29 13.68 1.66
N ASP A 223 -11.37 14.91 1.17
CA ASP A 223 -10.49 16.00 1.57
C ASP A 223 -10.87 16.53 2.96
N ASP A 224 -9.86 16.85 3.77
CA ASP A 224 -10.07 17.32 5.14
C ASP A 224 -10.64 18.75 5.19
N ASN A 225 -10.37 19.58 4.18
CA ASN A 225 -10.88 20.95 4.07
C ASN A 225 -12.12 21.03 3.16
N GLY A 226 -12.33 20.02 2.32
CA GLY A 226 -13.48 19.89 1.44
C GLY A 226 -13.32 20.60 0.10
N ALA A 227 -14.37 20.51 -0.73
CA ALA A 227 -14.38 21.08 -2.08
C ALA A 227 -14.79 22.56 -2.14
N PHE A 228 -15.21 23.14 -1.01
CA PHE A 228 -15.81 24.49 -0.96
C PHE A 228 -14.86 25.60 -0.52
N VAL A 229 -13.58 25.27 -0.34
CA VAL A 229 -12.50 26.23 -0.06
C VAL A 229 -11.89 26.77 -1.35
N ARG A 230 -11.20 27.92 -1.26
CA ARG A 230 -10.63 28.60 -2.43
C ARG A 230 -9.52 27.78 -3.10
N GLU A 231 -8.79 27.02 -2.29
CA GLU A 231 -7.63 26.22 -2.67
C GLU A 231 -8.03 24.86 -3.25
N SER A 232 -9.33 24.56 -3.32
CA SER A 232 -9.80 23.32 -3.95
C SER A 232 -9.40 23.33 -5.43
N PRO A 233 -8.87 22.21 -5.96
CA PRO A 233 -8.59 22.07 -7.39
C PRO A 233 -9.88 22.03 -8.21
N ILE A 234 -11.05 21.77 -7.60
CA ILE A 234 -12.34 21.74 -8.28
C ILE A 234 -13.05 23.08 -8.09
N ASN A 235 -13.12 23.87 -9.16
CA ASN A 235 -13.80 25.16 -9.13
C ASN A 235 -15.33 24.99 -9.09
N LEU A 236 -15.93 25.09 -7.91
CA LEU A 236 -17.39 24.97 -7.72
C LEU A 236 -18.19 25.90 -8.64
N ARG A 237 -17.77 27.15 -8.82
CA ARG A 237 -18.52 28.11 -9.64
C ARG A 237 -18.57 27.64 -11.09
N ALA A 238 -17.45 27.15 -11.62
CA ALA A 238 -17.39 26.58 -12.96
C ALA A 238 -18.29 25.34 -13.06
N VAL A 239 -18.24 24.44 -12.07
CA VAL A 239 -19.11 23.25 -12.02
C VAL A 239 -20.59 23.64 -12.06
N VAL A 240 -21.03 24.61 -11.24
CA VAL A 240 -22.43 25.06 -11.19
C VAL A 240 -22.87 25.72 -12.50
N ASN A 241 -22.00 26.53 -13.11
CA ASN A 241 -22.29 27.15 -14.41
C ASN A 241 -22.48 26.09 -15.49
N VAL A 242 -21.58 25.11 -15.59
CA VAL A 242 -21.69 23.99 -16.53
C VAL A 242 -22.98 23.21 -16.30
N VAL A 243 -23.36 22.91 -15.04
CA VAL A 243 -24.63 22.24 -14.75
C VAL A 243 -25.81 23.05 -15.30
N ARG A 244 -25.85 24.38 -15.07
CA ARG A 244 -26.94 25.25 -15.53
C ARG A 244 -27.00 25.41 -17.04
N GLU A 245 -25.85 25.47 -17.71
CA GLU A 245 -25.77 25.68 -19.16
C GLU A 245 -26.03 24.42 -19.96
N GLN A 246 -25.69 23.25 -19.40
CA GLN A 246 -25.61 21.99 -20.17
C GLN A 246 -26.75 21.02 -19.86
N THR A 247 -27.63 21.38 -18.91
CA THR A 247 -28.78 20.57 -18.51
C THR A 247 -30.05 21.41 -18.47
N GLN A 248 -31.20 20.74 -18.45
CA GLN A 248 -32.51 21.37 -18.27
C GLN A 248 -33.25 20.74 -17.08
N PRO A 249 -34.23 21.43 -16.47
CA PRO A 249 -35.09 20.83 -15.45
C PRO A 249 -35.79 19.58 -15.98
N PRO A 250 -35.92 18.50 -15.18
CA PRO A 250 -35.63 18.42 -13.74
C PRO A 250 -34.18 18.06 -13.40
N GLN A 251 -33.32 17.79 -14.40
CA GLN A 251 -31.96 17.29 -14.16
C GLN A 251 -31.06 18.34 -13.50
N THR A 252 -31.18 19.61 -13.91
CA THR A 252 -30.45 20.73 -13.30
C THR A 252 -30.69 20.77 -11.80
N ASP A 253 -31.96 20.72 -11.39
CA ASP A 253 -32.34 20.78 -9.96
C ASP A 253 -31.84 19.56 -9.20
N ALA A 254 -31.93 18.37 -9.78
CA ALA A 254 -31.43 17.14 -9.17
C ALA A 254 -29.92 17.22 -8.87
N LEU A 255 -29.12 17.71 -9.82
CA LEU A 255 -27.67 17.82 -9.66
C LEU A 255 -27.27 18.91 -8.66
N LEU A 256 -27.91 20.08 -8.72
CA LEU A 256 -27.64 21.14 -7.75
C LEU A 256 -28.07 20.73 -6.33
N ASN A 257 -29.18 20.00 -6.20
CA ASN A 257 -29.62 19.45 -4.91
C ASN A 257 -28.69 18.35 -4.40
N ALA A 258 -28.12 17.51 -5.26
CA ALA A 258 -27.08 16.56 -4.86
C ALA A 258 -25.88 17.29 -4.25
N ILE A 259 -25.42 18.39 -4.85
CA ILE A 259 -24.33 19.20 -4.27
C ILE A 259 -24.75 19.79 -2.92
N ARG A 260 -25.97 20.34 -2.80
CA ARG A 260 -26.45 20.97 -1.56
C ARG A 260 -26.59 19.98 -0.40
N TYR A 261 -27.17 18.81 -0.66
CA TYR A 261 -27.63 17.91 0.40
C TYR A 261 -26.73 16.70 0.63
N THR A 262 -25.88 16.34 -0.33
CA THR A 262 -24.98 15.17 -0.22
C THR A 262 -23.54 15.57 0.11
N SER A 263 -23.16 16.85 -0.04
CA SER A 263 -21.83 17.30 0.32
C SER A 263 -21.63 17.38 1.84
N LYS A 264 -20.43 17.03 2.32
CA LYS A 264 -20.03 17.02 3.72
C LYS A 264 -19.81 18.43 4.28
N HIS A 265 -19.14 19.31 3.53
CA HIS A 265 -18.71 20.61 4.05
C HIS A 265 -19.65 21.77 3.69
N PHE A 266 -20.55 21.62 2.70
CA PHE A 266 -21.41 22.71 2.24
C PHE A 266 -22.24 23.36 3.36
N SER A 267 -22.82 22.54 4.25
CA SER A 267 -23.66 22.99 5.36
C SER A 267 -22.89 23.60 6.53
N GLN A 268 -21.56 23.49 6.56
CA GLN A 268 -20.76 23.93 7.70
C GLN A 268 -20.69 25.46 7.81
N PRO A 269 -20.70 26.04 9.03
CA PRO A 269 -20.68 27.49 9.24
C PRO A 269 -19.47 28.20 8.62
N THR A 270 -18.37 27.46 8.43
CA THR A 270 -17.11 27.89 7.81
C THR A 270 -17.22 28.13 6.31
N THR A 271 -18.18 27.51 5.63
CA THR A 271 -18.38 27.67 4.19
C THR A 271 -18.83 29.10 3.86
N PRO A 272 -18.08 29.84 3.00
CA PRO A 272 -18.36 31.26 2.73
C PRO A 272 -19.80 31.51 2.25
N LYS A 273 -20.42 32.60 2.72
CA LYS A 273 -21.77 32.99 2.27
C LYS A 273 -21.86 33.18 0.75
N SER A 274 -20.79 33.67 0.13
CA SER A 274 -20.68 33.80 -1.33
C SER A 274 -20.77 32.45 -2.04
N ILE A 275 -20.22 31.39 -1.46
CA ILE A 275 -20.28 30.02 -1.99
C ILE A 275 -21.69 29.46 -1.84
N ARG A 276 -22.33 29.67 -0.68
CA ARG A 276 -23.73 29.28 -0.46
C ARG A 276 -24.68 29.96 -1.46
N ALA A 277 -24.44 31.23 -1.77
CA ALA A 277 -25.25 31.99 -2.71
C ALA A 277 -25.15 31.49 -4.16
N ILE A 278 -24.04 30.84 -4.56
CA ILE A 278 -23.91 30.24 -5.91
C ILE A 278 -24.94 29.13 -6.10
N LEU A 279 -25.16 28.37 -5.03
CA LEU A 279 -26.12 27.28 -4.94
C LEU A 279 -27.43 27.73 -4.27
N ALA A 280 -27.71 29.03 -4.14
CA ALA A 280 -29.05 29.48 -3.76
C ALA A 280 -30.05 29.30 -4.92
#